data_AF-A0A2L2X3W3-F1
#
_entry.id   AF-A0A2L2X3W3-F1
#
_cell.length_a   1.000
_cell.length_b   1.000
_cell.length_c   1.000
_cell.angle_alpha   90.00
_cell.angle_beta   90.00
_cell.angle_gamma   90.00
#
_symmetry.space_group_name_H-M   'P 1'
#
loop_
_entity.id
_entity.type
_entity.pdbx_description
1 polymer ?
#
loop_
_entity_poly.entity_id
_entity_poly.type
_entity_poly.pdbx_seq_one_letter_code
_entity_poly.pdbx_strand_id
1 'polypeptide(L)'
;MSNALKRVEELLKFPDGLCRQCGLCCTCVSFKGGLNKGEIREMIENPETAEDQRAGAKDFLSIFEQYADNATAKKAYPEVYRAIVENSKRPEVEVALFKCRFYNKDSGGCTNYETRPSLCRAYPVISEKNSYFPGCGYEETGKQRWAEIEKILEELKKSS
;
A
#
# COMPACT_ATOMS: atom_id res chain seq x y z
N MET A 1 22.98 -3.67 -19.02
CA MET A 1 22.38 -3.41 -17.69
C MET A 1 23.44 -3.71 -16.64
N SER A 2 23.80 -2.74 -15.79
CA SER A 2 24.84 -2.92 -14.76
C SER A 2 24.42 -3.96 -13.72
N ASN A 3 25.39 -4.60 -13.05
CA ASN A 3 25.10 -5.55 -11.97
C ASN A 3 24.28 -4.90 -10.83
N ALA A 4 24.50 -3.61 -10.57
CA ALA A 4 23.74 -2.83 -9.59
C ALA A 4 22.24 -2.73 -9.96
N LEU A 5 21.91 -2.46 -11.23
CA LEU A 5 20.52 -2.39 -11.67
C LEU A 5 19.80 -3.75 -11.54
N LYS A 6 20.48 -4.84 -11.91
CA LYS A 6 19.94 -6.20 -11.72
C LYS A 6 19.65 -6.50 -10.24
N ARG A 7 20.55 -6.08 -9.35
CA ARG A 7 20.38 -6.27 -7.90
C ARG A 7 19.18 -5.50 -7.37
N VAL A 8 18.96 -4.26 -7.83
CA VAL A 8 17.77 -3.48 -7.45
C VAL A 8 16.48 -4.18 -7.92
N GLU A 9 16.44 -4.69 -9.15
CA GLU A 9 15.27 -5.42 -9.66
C GLU A 9 14.93 -6.69 -8.86
N GLU A 10 15.95 -7.41 -8.39
CA GLU A 10 15.78 -8.55 -7.48
C GLU A 10 15.26 -8.11 -6.11
N LEU A 11 15.83 -7.05 -5.55
CA LEU A 11 15.47 -6.53 -4.25
C LEU A 11 14.03 -6.03 -4.22
N LEU A 12 13.49 -5.49 -5.32
CA LEU A 12 12.12 -5.00 -5.42
C LEU A 12 11.04 -6.10 -5.34
N LYS A 13 11.41 -7.39 -5.40
CA LYS A 13 10.46 -8.51 -5.38
C LYS A 13 10.50 -9.25 -4.05
N PHE A 14 9.42 -9.22 -3.27
CA PHE A 14 9.34 -10.00 -2.04
C PHE A 14 9.52 -11.51 -2.29
N PRO A 15 10.16 -12.24 -1.36
CA PRO A 15 10.05 -13.70 -1.30
C PRO A 15 8.60 -14.15 -1.17
N ASP A 16 8.31 -15.33 -1.73
CA ASP A 16 7.01 -15.98 -1.56
C ASP A 16 6.78 -16.38 -0.09
N GLY A 17 5.51 -16.48 0.31
CA GLY A 17 5.11 -17.01 1.62
C GLY A 17 5.21 -16.03 2.80
N LEU A 18 5.61 -14.77 2.59
CA LEU A 18 5.66 -13.78 3.67
C LEU A 18 4.30 -13.27 4.12
N CYS A 19 3.26 -13.39 3.27
CA CYS A 19 1.90 -12.99 3.65
C CYS A 19 1.36 -13.89 4.76
N ARG A 20 1.05 -13.29 5.91
CA ARG A 20 0.37 -13.99 7.03
C ARG A 20 -1.15 -14.08 6.87
N GLN A 21 -1.70 -13.57 5.77
CA GLN A 21 -3.14 -13.55 5.47
C GLN A 21 -4.00 -12.98 6.61
N CYS A 22 -3.46 -12.06 7.42
CA CYS A 22 -4.12 -11.51 8.60
C CYS A 22 -5.28 -10.54 8.30
N GLY A 23 -5.46 -10.16 7.02
CA GLY A 23 -6.55 -9.28 6.58
C GLY A 23 -6.39 -7.79 6.91
N LEU A 24 -5.37 -7.37 7.67
CA LEU A 24 -5.22 -5.96 8.09
C LEU A 24 -5.14 -4.99 6.91
N CYS A 25 -4.34 -5.31 5.88
CA CYS A 25 -4.27 -4.55 4.63
C CYS A 25 -5.56 -4.62 3.77
N CYS A 26 -6.52 -5.45 4.15
CA CYS A 26 -7.83 -5.48 3.53
C CYS A 26 -8.89 -4.75 4.37
N THR A 27 -8.70 -4.63 5.69
CA THR A 27 -9.73 -4.08 6.59
C THR A 27 -9.54 -2.60 6.91
N CYS A 28 -8.32 -2.08 6.88
CA CYS A 28 -8.04 -0.68 7.17
C CYS A 28 -6.82 -0.20 6.39
N VAL A 29 -7.09 0.53 5.31
CA VAL A 29 -6.06 1.13 4.44
C VAL A 29 -6.44 2.55 4.05
N SER A 30 -5.47 3.33 3.60
CA SER A 30 -5.69 4.61 2.94
C SER A 30 -5.18 4.58 1.50
N PHE A 31 -5.75 5.41 0.65
CA PHE A 31 -5.10 5.74 -0.61
C PHE A 31 -3.85 6.60 -0.38
N LYS A 32 -2.95 6.67 -1.36
CA LYS A 32 -1.76 7.53 -1.33
C LYS A 32 -2.15 8.94 -0.92
N GLY A 33 -1.47 9.50 0.09
CA GLY A 33 -1.75 10.85 0.59
C GLY A 33 -3.05 10.97 1.40
N GLY A 34 -3.68 9.86 1.80
CA GLY A 34 -4.88 9.88 2.64
C GLY A 34 -6.14 10.39 1.94
N LEU A 35 -6.16 10.43 0.61
CA LEU A 35 -7.25 11.01 -0.16
C LEU A 35 -8.59 10.27 0.04
N ASN A 36 -9.68 11.03 0.07
CA ASN A 36 -11.03 10.51 0.06
C ASN A 36 -11.49 10.11 -1.36
N LYS A 37 -12.61 9.38 -1.45
CA LYS A 37 -13.16 8.87 -2.72
C LYS A 37 -13.45 9.97 -3.74
N GLY A 38 -13.86 11.16 -3.30
CA GLY A 38 -14.08 12.32 -4.17
C GLY A 38 -12.77 12.82 -4.77
N GLU A 39 -11.78 13.09 -3.93
CA GLU A 39 -10.43 13.52 -4.35
C GLU A 39 -9.77 12.49 -5.29
N ILE A 40 -9.95 11.19 -5.03
CA ILE A 40 -9.45 10.12 -5.91
C ILE A 40 -10.14 10.16 -7.29
N ARG A 41 -11.44 10.47 -7.35
CA ARG A 41 -12.16 10.61 -8.63
C ARG A 41 -11.70 11.84 -9.40
N GLU A 42 -11.50 12.96 -8.73
CA GLU A 42 -10.94 14.17 -9.34
C GLU A 42 -9.56 13.89 -9.93
N MET A 43 -8.70 13.15 -9.21
CA MET A 43 -7.40 12.70 -9.72
C MET A 43 -7.54 11.82 -10.97
N ILE A 44 -8.52 10.90 -11.00
CA ILE A 44 -8.78 10.03 -12.15
C ILE A 44 -9.22 10.83 -13.38
N GLU A 45 -10.00 11.89 -13.19
CA GLU A 45 -10.56 12.71 -14.26
C GLU A 45 -9.59 13.79 -14.75
N ASN A 46 -8.57 14.15 -13.95
CA ASN A 46 -7.59 15.17 -14.29
C ASN A 46 -6.61 14.66 -15.39
N PRO A 47 -6.59 15.29 -16.59
CA PRO A 47 -5.72 14.89 -17.68
C PRO A 47 -4.22 15.09 -17.37
N GLU A 48 -3.87 16.02 -16.47
CA GLU A 48 -2.50 16.29 -16.03
C GLU A 48 -1.95 15.21 -15.09
N THR A 49 -2.81 14.36 -14.52
CA THR A 49 -2.36 13.25 -13.68
C THR A 49 -1.72 12.18 -14.57
N ALA A 50 -0.54 11.70 -14.21
CA ALA A 50 0.13 10.62 -14.95
C ALA A 50 -0.76 9.38 -15.12
N GLU A 51 -0.68 8.72 -16.28
CA GLU A 51 -1.58 7.63 -16.65
C GLU A 51 -1.55 6.46 -15.67
N ASP A 52 -0.36 6.11 -15.19
CA ASP A 52 -0.12 5.07 -14.18
C ASP A 52 -0.82 5.39 -12.85
N GLN A 53 -0.81 6.67 -12.43
CA GLN A 53 -1.48 7.12 -11.23
C GLN A 53 -3.01 7.05 -11.38
N ARG A 54 -3.55 7.47 -12.54
CA ARG A 54 -4.99 7.32 -12.83
C ARG A 54 -5.40 5.85 -12.87
N ALA A 55 -4.59 4.99 -13.48
CA ALA A 55 -4.84 3.55 -13.54
C ALA A 55 -4.83 2.93 -12.13
N GLY A 56 -3.83 3.24 -11.31
CA GLY A 56 -3.76 2.78 -9.92
C GLY A 56 -4.92 3.28 -9.05
N ALA A 57 -5.37 4.52 -9.25
CA ALA A 57 -6.54 5.07 -8.58
C ALA A 57 -7.84 4.35 -8.98
N LYS A 58 -8.03 4.05 -10.27
CA LYS A 58 -9.17 3.25 -10.75
C LYS A 58 -9.15 1.84 -10.16
N ASP A 59 -7.99 1.18 -10.15
CA ASP A 59 -7.84 -0.17 -9.59
C ASP A 59 -8.17 -0.16 -8.09
N PHE A 60 -7.63 0.81 -7.34
CA PHE A 60 -7.92 0.98 -5.92
C PHE A 60 -9.43 1.12 -5.64
N LEU A 61 -10.13 2.01 -6.35
CA LEU A 61 -11.58 2.20 -6.14
C LEU A 61 -12.44 1.00 -6.59
N SER A 62 -11.92 0.13 -7.45
CA SER A 62 -12.59 -1.12 -7.82
C SER A 62 -12.56 -2.15 -6.68
N ILE A 63 -11.52 -2.12 -5.84
CA ILE A 63 -11.27 -3.06 -4.75
C ILE A 63 -11.84 -2.55 -3.43
N PHE A 64 -11.64 -1.26 -3.17
CA PHE A 64 -11.83 -0.66 -1.86
C PHE A 64 -13.07 0.23 -1.81
N GLU A 65 -13.77 0.20 -0.68
CA GLU A 65 -14.83 1.14 -0.36
C GLU A 65 -14.44 1.99 0.83
N GLN A 66 -14.72 3.28 0.74
CA GLN A 66 -14.46 4.22 1.82
C GLN A 66 -15.39 3.91 2.98
N TYR A 67 -14.88 3.98 4.21
CA TYR A 67 -15.73 4.02 5.38
C TYR A 67 -16.58 5.31 5.40
N ALA A 68 -17.78 5.23 5.97
CA ALA A 68 -18.62 6.41 6.17
C ALA A 68 -17.95 7.43 7.11
N ASP A 69 -17.25 6.91 8.13
CA ASP A 69 -16.41 7.66 9.06
C ASP A 69 -15.19 6.82 9.48
N ASN A 70 -14.19 7.50 10.03
CA ASN A 70 -13.02 6.81 10.58
C ASN A 70 -13.28 6.16 11.95
N ALA A 71 -14.41 6.46 12.62
CA ALA A 71 -14.66 6.00 13.99
C ALA A 71 -14.71 4.47 14.06
N THR A 72 -15.34 3.85 13.06
CA THR A 72 -15.42 2.39 12.95
C THR A 72 -14.03 1.76 12.84
N ALA A 73 -13.19 2.26 11.94
CA ALA A 73 -11.86 1.72 11.70
C ALA A 73 -10.89 2.04 12.85
N LYS A 74 -10.94 3.25 13.42
CA LYS A 74 -10.14 3.67 14.57
C LYS A 74 -10.40 2.80 15.80
N LYS A 75 -11.66 2.43 16.04
CA LYS A 75 -12.03 1.54 17.15
C LYS A 75 -11.53 0.11 16.93
N ALA A 76 -11.61 -0.39 15.70
CA ALA A 76 -11.23 -1.77 15.38
C ALA A 76 -9.72 -1.97 15.19
N TYR A 77 -9.00 -0.95 14.69
CA TYR A 77 -7.60 -1.02 14.29
C TYR A 77 -6.83 0.26 14.70
N PRO A 78 -6.73 0.56 16.01
CA PRO A 78 -6.19 1.85 16.48
C PRO A 78 -4.73 2.09 16.09
N GLU A 79 -3.90 1.05 16.10
CA GLU A 79 -2.47 1.15 15.74
C GLU A 79 -2.27 1.35 14.23
N VAL A 80 -3.04 0.60 13.42
CA VAL A 80 -3.07 0.73 11.96
C VAL A 80 -3.49 2.14 11.56
N TYR A 81 -4.54 2.64 12.20
CA TYR A 81 -5.04 3.99 11.97
C TYR A 81 -3.97 5.05 12.29
N ARG A 82 -3.30 4.94 13.45
CA ARG A 82 -2.25 5.87 13.85
C ARG A 82 -1.11 5.89 12.81
N ALA A 83 -0.64 4.72 12.39
CA ALA A 83 0.42 4.60 11.39
C ALA A 83 0.00 5.22 10.04
N ILE A 84 -1.26 5.05 9.62
CA ILE A 84 -1.78 5.65 8.39
C ILE A 84 -1.79 7.18 8.49
N VAL A 85 -2.28 7.73 9.62
CA VAL A 85 -2.36 9.18 9.82
C VAL A 85 -0.98 9.81 9.81
N GLU A 86 -0.03 9.25 10.57
CA GLU A 86 1.36 9.72 10.63
C GLU A 86 2.02 9.72 9.24
N ASN A 87 1.77 8.70 8.42
CA ASN A 87 2.35 8.61 7.08
C ASN A 87 1.66 9.47 6.03
N SER A 88 0.40 9.85 6.24
CA SER A 88 -0.37 10.65 5.27
C SER A 88 0.12 12.09 5.15
N LYS A 89 0.77 12.61 6.20
CA LYS A 89 1.14 14.03 6.35
C LYS A 89 -0.06 15.00 6.20
N ARG A 90 -1.28 14.52 6.44
CA ARG A 90 -2.52 15.32 6.47
C ARG A 90 -3.08 15.40 7.89
N PRO A 91 -3.92 16.40 8.20
CA PRO A 91 -4.69 16.41 9.44
C PRO A 91 -5.48 15.10 9.61
N GLU A 92 -5.50 14.54 10.82
CA GLU A 92 -6.16 13.25 11.13
C GLU A 92 -7.60 13.17 10.60
N VAL A 93 -8.33 14.29 10.66
CA VAL A 93 -9.73 14.42 10.24
C VAL A 93 -9.94 14.34 8.72
N GLU A 94 -8.89 14.56 7.94
CA GLU A 94 -8.95 14.54 6.46
C GLU A 94 -8.54 13.20 5.87
N VAL A 95 -7.92 12.32 6.66
CA VAL A 95 -7.42 11.05 6.16
C VAL A 95 -8.58 10.09 5.95
N ALA A 96 -8.85 9.70 4.71
CA ALA A 96 -9.89 8.72 4.42
C ALA A 96 -9.37 7.29 4.54
N LEU A 97 -10.17 6.46 5.20
CA LEU A 97 -9.93 5.03 5.33
C LEU A 97 -10.87 4.23 4.44
N PHE A 98 -10.38 3.07 4.02
CA PHE A 98 -11.08 2.16 3.14
C PHE A 98 -10.98 0.72 3.65
N LYS A 99 -11.94 -0.09 3.20
CA LYS A 99 -11.98 -1.55 3.39
C LYS A 99 -12.20 -2.24 2.05
N CYS A 100 -11.60 -3.41 1.91
CA CYS A 100 -11.72 -4.25 0.72
C CYS A 100 -13.12 -4.84 0.66
N ARG A 101 -13.73 -4.80 -0.53
CA ARG A 101 -15.04 -5.41 -0.81
C ARG A 101 -15.00 -6.94 -0.77
N PHE A 102 -13.82 -7.52 -0.96
CA PHE A 102 -13.62 -8.96 -1.14
C PHE A 102 -13.06 -9.65 0.11
N TYR A 103 -12.81 -8.93 1.20
CA TYR A 103 -12.38 -9.56 2.45
C TYR A 103 -13.59 -9.91 3.30
N ASN A 104 -13.79 -11.21 3.54
CA ASN A 104 -14.81 -11.70 4.44
C ASN A 104 -14.19 -11.89 5.83
N LYS A 105 -14.68 -11.11 6.80
CA LYS A 105 -14.22 -11.16 8.20
C LYS A 105 -14.61 -12.47 8.89
N ASP A 106 -15.76 -13.04 8.54
CA ASP A 106 -16.29 -14.25 9.19
C ASP A 106 -15.48 -15.49 8.80
N SER A 107 -15.08 -15.59 7.53
CA SER A 107 -14.20 -16.65 7.06
C SER A 107 -12.70 -16.30 7.16
N GLY A 108 -12.37 -15.07 7.56
CA GLY A 108 -11.00 -14.58 7.68
C GLY A 108 -10.22 -14.53 6.36
N GLY A 109 -10.90 -14.46 5.22
CA GLY A 109 -10.30 -14.75 3.92
C GLY A 109 -10.76 -13.84 2.78
N CYS A 110 -9.97 -13.85 1.70
CA CYS A 110 -10.29 -13.14 0.46
C CYS A 110 -11.21 -14.00 -0.42
N THR A 111 -12.39 -13.49 -0.75
CA THR A 111 -13.41 -14.19 -1.55
C THR A 111 -13.05 -14.29 -3.02
N ASN A 112 -12.07 -13.50 -3.50
CA ASN A 112 -11.59 -13.51 -4.88
C ASN A 112 -10.08 -13.75 -4.97
N TYR A 113 -9.50 -14.55 -4.05
CA TYR A 113 -8.04 -14.72 -3.96
C TYR A 113 -7.38 -15.08 -5.30
N GLU A 114 -7.92 -16.04 -6.05
CA GLU A 114 -7.38 -16.48 -7.34
C GLU A 114 -7.50 -15.43 -8.47
N THR A 115 -8.54 -14.62 -8.42
CA THR A 115 -8.85 -13.58 -9.42
C THR A 115 -8.54 -12.18 -8.94
N ARG A 116 -7.79 -12.05 -7.83
CA ARG A 116 -7.50 -10.76 -7.21
C ARG A 116 -6.79 -9.82 -8.19
N PRO A 117 -7.13 -8.51 -8.20
CA PRO A 117 -6.53 -7.54 -9.12
C PRO A 117 -5.01 -7.41 -8.93
N SER A 118 -4.34 -6.82 -9.92
CA SER A 118 -2.88 -6.67 -9.95
C SER A 118 -2.35 -5.94 -8.73
N LEU A 119 -3.02 -4.88 -8.25
CA LEU A 119 -2.65 -4.18 -7.02
C LEU A 119 -2.60 -5.15 -5.82
N CYS A 120 -3.58 -6.02 -5.67
CA CYS A 120 -3.62 -7.01 -4.58
C CYS A 120 -2.54 -8.10 -4.70
N ARG A 121 -2.01 -8.38 -5.90
CA ARG A 121 -0.92 -9.34 -6.12
C ARG A 121 0.44 -8.71 -5.87
N ALA A 122 0.58 -7.43 -6.21
CA ALA A 122 1.81 -6.68 -6.08
C ALA A 122 2.02 -6.08 -4.69
N TYR A 123 0.97 -5.93 -3.89
CA TYR A 123 1.04 -5.34 -2.55
C TYR A 123 1.40 -6.37 -1.46
N PRO A 124 2.28 -6.01 -0.50
CA PRO A 124 3.00 -4.75 -0.37
C PRO A 124 4.13 -4.59 -1.39
N VAL A 125 4.47 -3.34 -1.71
CA VAL A 125 5.63 -2.99 -2.56
C VAL A 125 6.82 -2.57 -1.71
N ILE A 126 8.04 -2.86 -2.18
CA ILE A 126 9.27 -2.42 -1.52
C ILE A 126 9.51 -0.95 -1.87
N SER A 127 9.24 -0.08 -0.90
CA SER A 127 9.32 1.37 -1.04
C SER A 127 9.47 2.02 0.34
N GLU A 128 10.17 3.15 0.41
CA GLU A 128 10.19 4.05 1.58
C GLU A 128 8.79 4.42 2.05
N LYS A 129 7.86 4.59 1.11
CA LYS A 129 6.50 5.07 1.37
C LYS A 129 5.55 3.95 1.79
N ASN A 130 6.02 2.70 1.79
CA ASN A 130 5.18 1.58 2.19
C ASN A 130 5.24 1.39 3.70
N SER A 131 4.09 1.58 4.35
CA SER A 131 3.94 1.32 5.78
C SER A 131 3.61 -0.15 6.01
N TYR A 132 4.30 -0.77 6.97
CA TYR A 132 3.97 -2.11 7.46
C TYR A 132 3.28 -1.98 8.81
N PHE A 133 2.22 -2.76 9.02
CA PHE A 133 1.52 -2.81 10.30
C PHE A 133 2.24 -3.75 11.27
N PRO A 134 2.11 -3.54 12.59
CA PRO A 134 2.66 -4.46 13.58
C PRO A 134 2.27 -5.91 13.30
N GLY A 135 3.27 -6.80 13.22
CA GLY A 135 3.07 -8.21 12.93
C GLY A 135 2.84 -8.53 11.44
N CYS A 136 3.06 -7.58 10.54
CA CYS A 136 3.09 -7.84 9.10
C CYS A 136 4.30 -8.72 8.75
N GLY A 137 4.07 -9.85 8.07
CA GLY A 137 5.16 -10.76 7.68
C GLY A 137 6.14 -10.19 6.64
N TYR A 138 5.79 -9.07 5.99
CA TYR A 138 6.65 -8.36 5.04
C TYR A 138 7.54 -7.29 5.68
N GLU A 139 7.31 -6.93 6.94
CA GLU A 139 7.91 -5.74 7.56
C GLU A 139 9.44 -5.77 7.58
N GLU A 140 10.01 -6.83 8.14
CA GLU A 140 11.47 -6.95 8.31
C GLU A 140 12.18 -6.98 6.95
N THR A 141 11.73 -7.88 6.07
CA THR A 141 12.30 -8.03 4.72
C THR A 141 12.13 -6.75 3.90
N GLY A 142 11.00 -6.07 4.03
CA GLY A 142 10.72 -4.84 3.31
C GLY A 142 11.66 -3.70 3.70
N LYS A 143 11.86 -3.51 5.00
CA LYS A 143 12.79 -2.50 5.54
C LYS A 143 14.25 -2.82 5.18
N GLN A 144 14.68 -4.06 5.37
CA GLN A 144 16.05 -4.49 5.05
C GLN A 144 16.39 -4.28 3.57
N ARG A 145 15.48 -4.68 2.68
CA ARG A 145 15.69 -4.56 1.23
C ARG A 145 15.64 -3.11 0.75
N TRP A 146 14.76 -2.29 1.30
CA TRP A 146 14.74 -0.86 0.98
C TRP A 146 16.06 -0.19 1.38
N ALA A 147 16.57 -0.48 2.58
CA ALA A 147 17.86 0.05 3.02
C ALA A 147 19.04 -0.40 2.14
N GLU A 148 18.98 -1.60 1.56
CA GLU A 148 19.99 -2.06 0.59
C GLU A 148 19.85 -1.33 -0.75
N ILE A 149 18.62 -1.15 -1.25
CA ILE A 149 18.36 -0.37 -2.48
C ILE A 149 18.90 1.05 -2.32
N GLU A 150 18.66 1.71 -1.19
CA GLU A 150 19.15 3.07 -0.91
C GLU A 150 20.67 3.16 -1.03
N LYS A 151 21.41 2.22 -0.43
CA LYS A 151 22.88 2.16 -0.53
C LYS A 151 23.35 2.05 -1.97
N ILE A 152 22.73 1.16 -2.75
CA ILE A 152 23.07 0.98 -4.17
C ILE A 152 22.81 2.27 -4.96
N LEU A 153 21.67 2.92 -4.72
CA LEU A 153 21.33 4.18 -5.39
C LEU A 153 22.29 5.32 -5.02
N GLU A 154 22.75 5.39 -3.77
CA GLU A 154 23.76 6.35 -3.33
C GLU A 154 25.11 6.13 -4.00
N GLU A 155 25.56 4.89 -4.11
CA GLU A 155 26.82 4.53 -4.79
C GLU A 155 26.79 4.90 -6.27
N LEU A 156 25.66 4.64 -6.94
CA LEU A 156 25.46 5.01 -8.34
C LEU A 156 25.49 6.53 -8.55
N LYS A 157 24.89 7.30 -7.64
CA LYS A 157 24.92 8.77 -7.67
C LYS A 157 26.34 9.33 -7.49
N LYS A 158 27.16 8.71 -6.64
CA LYS A 158 28.57 9.13 -6.43
C LYS A 158 29.49 8.78 -7.60
N SER A 159 29.06 7.83 -8.43
CA SER A 159 29.82 7.32 -9.59
C SER A 159 29.38 7.93 -10.93
N SER A 160 28.42 8.85 -10.91
CA SER A 160 27.89 9.59 -12.08
C SER A 160 28.41 11.03 -12.06
#